data_AF-A0A7V5WLK2-F1
#
_entry.id   AF-A0A7V5WLK2-F1
#
_cell.length_a   1.000
_cell.length_b   1.000
_cell.length_c   1.000
_cell.angle_alpha   90.00
_cell.angle_beta   90.00
_cell.angle_gamma   90.00
#
_symmetry.space_group_name_H-M   'P 1'
#
loop_
_entity.id
_entity.type
_entity.pdbx_description
1 polymer ?
#
loop_
_entity_poly.entity_id
_entity_poly.type
_entity_poly.pdbx_seq_one_letter_code
_entity_poly.pdbx_strand_id
1 'polypeptide(L)'
;MTPSKGRKLLLLGTIFAYGLIGIEIIIMISPFALYFYSVYAPILNFLGSSPLTSWTTEFFLPHMVFMQDPFILALSYLQVLLVLGLILFFTAAVPLYWGRFTGKGVVTFSFYSRIRHPQYLFLAISGFGLLLYWPRFIVLIFFVTMLYVYYLLARNEEWRMKNEAPGV
;
A
#
# COMPACT_ATOMS: atom_id res chain seq x y z
N MET A 1 -24.28 -13.91 20.21
CA MET A 1 -24.46 -12.68 19.42
C MET A 1 -24.15 -12.98 17.96
N THR A 2 -25.17 -13.04 17.09
CA THR A 2 -24.97 -13.28 15.65
C THR A 2 -24.31 -12.06 15.01
N PRO A 3 -23.19 -12.21 14.28
CA PRO A 3 -22.55 -11.07 13.63
C PRO A 3 -23.52 -10.43 12.63
N SER A 4 -23.60 -9.10 12.66
CA SER A 4 -24.44 -8.32 11.74
C SER A 4 -24.09 -8.68 10.28
N LYS A 5 -25.07 -8.58 9.37
CA LYS A 5 -24.87 -8.90 7.93
C LYS A 5 -23.62 -8.20 7.36
N GLY A 6 -23.37 -6.94 7.75
CA GLY A 6 -22.19 -6.18 7.35
C GLY A 6 -20.88 -6.78 7.85
N ARG A 7 -20.81 -7.25 9.11
CA ARG A 7 -19.61 -7.90 9.65
C ARG A 7 -19.29 -9.21 8.93
N LYS A 8 -20.31 -10.00 8.57
CA LYS A 8 -20.11 -11.23 7.78
C LYS A 8 -19.57 -10.93 6.38
N LEU A 9 -20.11 -9.89 5.73
CA LEU A 9 -19.65 -9.48 4.40
C LEU A 9 -18.20 -8.99 4.43
N LEU A 10 -17.83 -8.18 5.42
CA LEU A 10 -16.44 -7.72 5.60
C LEU A 10 -15.49 -8.90 5.82
N LEU A 11 -15.84 -9.83 6.71
CA LEU A 11 -15.02 -11.02 6.96
C LEU A 11 -14.84 -11.86 5.69
N LEU A 12 -15.90 -12.09 4.93
CA LEU A 12 -15.83 -12.81 3.65
C LEU A 12 -14.93 -12.08 2.64
N GLY A 13 -15.08 -10.75 2.52
CA GLY A 13 -14.24 -9.94 1.65
C GLY A 13 -12.76 -9.99 2.06
N THR A 14 -12.47 -9.93 3.36
CA THR A 14 -11.11 -10.05 3.89
C THR A 14 -10.51 -11.43 3.65
N ILE A 15 -11.27 -12.51 3.87
CA ILE A 15 -10.83 -13.88 3.57
C ILE A 15 -10.53 -14.02 2.08
N PHE A 16 -11.41 -13.52 1.22
CA PHE A 16 -11.23 -13.55 -0.23
C PHE A 16 -9.97 -12.78 -0.65
N ALA A 17 -9.77 -11.58 -0.11
CA ALA A 17 -8.58 -10.75 -0.35
C ALA A 17 -7.28 -11.47 0.03
N TYR A 18 -7.20 -12.04 1.23
CA TYR A 18 -6.02 -12.80 1.67
C TYR A 18 -5.83 -14.09 0.86
N GLY A 19 -6.92 -14.75 0.46
CA GLY A 19 -6.88 -15.90 -0.44
C GLY A 19 -6.28 -15.54 -1.79
N LEU A 20 -6.66 -14.41 -2.38
CA LEU A 20 -6.13 -13.92 -3.65
C LEU A 20 -4.62 -13.63 -3.55
N ILE A 21 -4.19 -12.95 -2.47
CA ILE A 21 -2.77 -12.71 -2.19
C ILE A 21 -2.00 -14.03 -2.06
N GLY A 22 -2.52 -14.99 -1.30
CA GLY A 22 -1.88 -16.29 -1.11
C GLY A 22 -1.76 -17.09 -2.42
N ILE A 23 -2.83 -17.11 -3.23
CA ILE A 23 -2.83 -17.75 -4.55
C ILE A 23 -1.78 -17.11 -5.45
N GLU A 24 -1.69 -15.79 -5.47
CA GLU A 24 -0.69 -15.08 -6.27
C GLU A 24 0.74 -15.47 -5.88
N ILE A 25 1.04 -15.51 -4.57
CA ILE A 25 2.36 -15.94 -4.08
C ILE A 25 2.66 -17.38 -4.52
N ILE A 26 1.70 -18.28 -4.40
CA ILE A 26 1.85 -19.68 -4.80
C ILE A 26 2.10 -19.79 -6.31
N ILE A 27 1.30 -19.13 -7.15
CA ILE A 27 1.46 -19.13 -8.61
C ILE A 27 2.88 -18.69 -8.97
N MET A 28 3.40 -17.64 -8.31
CA MET A 28 4.68 -17.03 -8.66
C MET A 28 5.90 -17.82 -8.21
N ILE A 29 5.82 -18.52 -7.07
CA ILE A 29 6.93 -19.37 -6.59
C ILE A 29 6.93 -20.74 -7.30
N SER A 30 5.78 -21.15 -7.85
CA SER A 30 5.61 -22.44 -8.51
C SER A 30 5.92 -22.42 -10.01
N PRO A 31 6.09 -23.61 -10.64
CA PRO A 31 6.19 -23.71 -12.11
C PRO A 31 4.94 -23.22 -12.85
N PHE A 32 3.80 -23.05 -12.16
CA PHE A 32 2.57 -22.52 -12.75
C PHE A 32 2.72 -21.08 -13.24
N ALA A 33 3.74 -20.33 -12.78
CA ALA A 33 4.07 -19.03 -13.34
C ALA A 33 4.22 -19.09 -14.87
N LEU A 34 4.88 -20.11 -15.42
CA LEU A 34 5.04 -20.27 -16.87
C LEU A 34 3.70 -20.42 -17.59
N TYR A 35 2.81 -21.25 -17.04
CA TYR A 35 1.46 -21.43 -17.59
C TYR A 35 0.66 -20.13 -17.51
N PHE A 36 0.67 -19.47 -16.35
CA PHE A 36 0.03 -18.17 -16.15
C PHE A 36 0.51 -17.17 -17.21
N TYR A 37 1.84 -17.00 -17.37
CA TYR A 37 2.39 -16.10 -18.39
C TYR A 37 2.06 -16.50 -19.82
N SER A 38 1.99 -17.78 -20.14
CA SER A 38 1.59 -18.24 -21.48
C SER A 38 0.16 -17.84 -21.83
N VAL A 39 -0.76 -17.84 -20.84
CA VAL A 39 -2.16 -17.43 -21.03
C VAL A 39 -2.27 -15.92 -21.21
N TYR A 40 -1.49 -15.13 -20.47
CA TYR A 40 -1.48 -13.67 -20.61
C TYR A 40 -0.65 -13.17 -21.80
N ALA A 41 0.21 -14.00 -22.40
CA ALA A 41 1.12 -13.62 -23.47
C ALA A 41 0.47 -12.83 -24.63
N PRO A 42 -0.73 -13.17 -25.14
CA PRO A 42 -1.37 -12.39 -26.20
C PRO A 42 -1.68 -10.94 -25.77
N ILE A 43 -2.16 -10.77 -24.53
CA ILE A 43 -2.50 -9.45 -23.97
C ILE A 43 -1.22 -8.65 -23.69
N LEU A 44 -0.19 -9.31 -23.16
CA LEU A 44 1.10 -8.69 -22.89
C LEU A 44 1.80 -8.25 -24.18
N ASN A 45 1.76 -9.07 -25.23
CA ASN A 45 2.31 -8.72 -26.55
C ASN A 45 1.53 -7.58 -27.20
N PHE A 46 0.20 -7.56 -27.04
CA PHE A 46 -0.63 -6.44 -27.49
C PHE A 46 -0.25 -5.13 -26.78
N LEU A 47 -0.11 -5.16 -25.46
CA LEU A 47 0.33 -4.00 -24.67
C LEU A 47 1.80 -3.61 -24.97
N GLY A 48 2.67 -4.57 -25.28
CA GLY A 48 4.05 -4.32 -25.67
C GLY A 48 4.21 -3.75 -27.10
N SER A 49 3.20 -3.91 -27.95
CA SER A 49 3.28 -3.48 -29.36
C SER A 49 3.25 -1.97 -29.56
N SER A 50 2.71 -1.21 -28.60
CA SER A 50 2.65 0.25 -28.65
C SER A 50 3.67 0.87 -27.69
N PRO A 51 4.45 1.88 -28.13
CA PRO A 51 5.36 2.63 -27.27
C PRO A 51 4.69 3.29 -26.06
N LEU A 52 3.38 3.54 -26.14
CA LEU A 52 2.61 4.16 -25.04
C LEU A 52 2.21 3.18 -23.94
N THR A 53 2.23 1.87 -24.20
CA THR A 53 1.75 0.84 -23.27
C THR A 53 2.81 -0.18 -22.88
N SER A 54 3.96 -0.21 -23.56
CA SER A 54 5.07 -1.13 -23.25
C SER A 54 5.54 -1.04 -21.79
N TRP A 55 5.60 0.18 -21.26
CA TRP A 55 5.97 0.44 -19.86
C TRP A 55 5.10 -0.31 -18.85
N THR A 56 3.83 -0.59 -19.17
CA THR A 56 2.93 -1.31 -18.25
C THR A 56 3.36 -2.76 -18.10
N THR A 57 3.78 -3.39 -19.19
CA THR A 57 4.28 -4.77 -19.18
C THR A 57 5.65 -4.83 -18.54
N GLU A 58 6.52 -3.85 -18.77
CA GLU A 58 7.85 -3.77 -18.15
C GLU A 58 7.76 -3.52 -16.63
N PHE A 59 6.79 -2.72 -16.20
CA PHE A 59 6.59 -2.42 -14.79
C PHE A 59 5.91 -3.58 -14.06
N PHE A 60 4.80 -4.15 -14.55
CA PHE A 60 4.01 -5.14 -13.78
C PHE A 60 4.41 -6.61 -13.97
N LEU A 61 5.31 -6.95 -14.90
CA LEU A 61 5.80 -8.33 -15.07
C LEU A 61 7.03 -8.61 -14.20
N PRO A 62 7.16 -9.83 -13.65
CA PRO A 62 8.18 -10.12 -12.66
C PRO A 62 9.49 -10.53 -13.30
N HIS A 63 10.16 -9.61 -14.00
CA HIS A 63 11.59 -9.74 -14.26
C HIS A 63 12.20 -8.33 -14.26
N MET A 64 12.52 -7.80 -13.07
CA MET A 64 13.41 -6.63 -12.87
C MET A 64 14.83 -6.82 -13.46
N VAL A 65 15.02 -7.79 -14.36
CA VAL A 65 16.33 -8.23 -14.84
C VAL A 65 16.72 -7.49 -16.14
N PHE A 66 15.75 -6.94 -16.89
CA PHE A 66 16.04 -6.28 -18.18
C PHE A 66 15.20 -5.00 -18.38
N MET A 67 15.51 -3.93 -17.62
CA MET A 67 14.92 -2.62 -17.89
C MET A 67 15.70 -1.93 -18.99
N GLN A 68 15.11 -1.85 -20.18
CA GLN A 68 15.67 -1.09 -21.30
C GLN A 68 15.30 0.39 -21.20
N ASP A 69 14.17 0.70 -20.55
CA ASP A 69 13.66 2.06 -20.38
C ASP A 69 14.36 2.82 -19.22
N PRO A 70 15.03 3.96 -19.50
CA PRO A 70 15.71 4.75 -18.46
C PRO A 70 14.78 5.33 -17.39
N PHE A 71 13.51 5.59 -17.71
CA PHE A 71 12.53 6.12 -16.77
C PHE A 71 12.11 5.05 -15.75
N ILE A 72 11.88 3.81 -16.19
CA ILE A 72 11.57 2.71 -15.26
C ILE A 72 12.78 2.39 -14.36
N LEU A 73 14.00 2.47 -14.90
CA LEU A 73 15.22 2.33 -14.11
C LEU A 73 15.31 3.42 -13.03
N ALA A 74 15.08 4.69 -13.39
CA ALA A 74 15.05 5.78 -12.43
C ALA A 74 13.98 5.56 -11.35
N LEU A 75 12.79 5.09 -11.74
CA LEU A 75 11.69 4.78 -10.83
C LEU A 75 12.05 3.65 -9.86
N SER A 76 12.82 2.65 -10.30
CA SER A 76 13.23 1.51 -9.47
C SER A 76 14.00 1.93 -8.21
N TYR A 77 14.78 3.01 -8.26
CA TYR A 77 15.51 3.52 -7.08
C TYR A 77 14.58 3.99 -5.97
N LEU A 78 13.34 4.41 -6.29
CA LEU A 78 12.35 4.80 -5.30
C LEU A 78 11.82 3.64 -4.45
N GLN A 79 12.18 2.38 -4.75
CA GLN A 79 11.89 1.26 -3.84
C GLN A 79 12.48 1.47 -2.43
N VAL A 80 13.51 2.32 -2.28
CA VAL A 80 14.07 2.72 -0.97
C VAL A 80 13.02 3.35 -0.05
N LEU A 81 11.95 3.93 -0.62
CA LEU A 81 10.82 4.49 0.11
C LEU A 81 10.11 3.45 0.97
N LEU A 82 10.18 2.16 0.62
CA LEU A 82 9.64 1.07 1.42
C LEU A 82 10.23 1.10 2.84
N VAL A 83 11.56 1.05 2.91
CA VAL A 83 12.33 1.01 4.15
C VAL A 83 12.27 2.35 4.86
N LEU A 84 12.45 3.45 4.12
CA LEU A 84 12.38 4.80 4.68
C LEU A 84 11.01 5.07 5.31
N GLY A 85 9.92 4.72 4.63
CA GLY A 85 8.55 4.86 5.13
C GLY A 85 8.31 4.05 6.40
N LEU A 86 8.82 2.82 6.50
CA LEU A 86 8.73 2.02 7.73
C LEU A 86 9.49 2.66 8.89
N ILE A 87 10.72 3.12 8.66
CA ILE A 87 11.52 3.81 9.69
C ILE A 87 10.79 5.06 10.19
N LEU A 88 10.27 5.89 9.27
CA LEU A 88 9.49 7.08 9.61
C LEU A 88 8.20 6.73 10.36
N PHE A 89 7.52 5.66 9.98
CA PHE A 89 6.34 5.16 10.69
C PHE A 89 6.66 4.78 12.14
N PHE A 90 7.70 3.97 12.37
CA PHE A 90 8.10 3.56 13.71
C PHE A 90 8.55 4.75 14.57
N THR A 91 9.32 5.67 14.00
CA THR A 91 9.74 6.90 14.71
C THR A 91 8.57 7.83 15.04
N ALA A 92 7.54 7.90 14.19
CA ALA A 92 6.32 8.67 14.48
C ALA A 92 5.38 7.99 15.48
N ALA A 93 5.50 6.67 15.64
CA ALA A 93 4.75 5.93 16.65
C ALA A 93 5.26 6.23 18.06
N VAL A 94 6.59 6.36 18.25
CA VAL A 94 7.22 6.62 19.56
C VAL A 94 6.55 7.76 20.34
N PRO A 95 6.42 9.00 19.83
CA PRO A 95 5.81 10.11 20.58
C PRO A 95 4.31 9.90 20.83
N LEU A 96 3.59 9.20 19.93
CA LEU A 96 2.16 8.92 20.12
C LEU A 96 1.94 7.95 21.27
N TYR A 97 2.68 6.84 21.30
CA TYR A 97 2.58 5.86 22.37
C TYR A 97 3.07 6.45 23.69
N TRP A 98 4.12 7.27 23.66
CA TRP A 98 4.59 7.99 24.84
C TRP A 98 3.53 8.91 25.44
N GLY A 99 2.84 9.71 24.62
CA GLY A 99 1.73 10.56 25.07
C GLY A 99 0.63 9.75 25.76
N ARG A 100 0.23 8.64 25.13
CA ARG A 100 -0.78 7.72 25.68
C ARG A 100 -0.38 7.10 27.03
N PHE A 101 0.88 6.68 27.19
CA PHE A 101 1.38 6.10 28.44
C PHE A 101 1.54 7.13 29.55
N THR A 102 1.89 8.37 29.21
CA THR A 102 2.11 9.45 30.20
C THR A 102 0.81 10.15 30.61
N GLY A 103 -0.34 9.75 30.04
CA GLY A 103 -1.64 10.41 30.25
C GLY A 103 -1.68 11.86 29.75
N LYS A 104 -0.65 12.31 29.03
CA LYS A 104 -0.64 13.61 28.35
C LYS A 104 -1.50 13.45 27.10
N GLY A 105 -2.49 14.33 26.92
CA GLY A 105 -3.48 14.27 25.86
C GLY A 105 -2.92 14.33 24.43
N VAL A 106 -3.45 15.23 23.61
CA VAL A 106 -3.10 15.29 22.18
C VAL A 106 -1.61 15.60 21.99
N VAL A 107 -0.92 14.78 21.19
CA VAL A 107 0.52 14.93 20.90
C VAL A 107 0.69 15.95 19.77
N THR A 108 1.27 17.11 20.06
CA THR A 108 1.46 18.20 19.08
C THR A 108 2.93 18.47 18.73
N PHE A 109 3.88 17.66 19.24
CA PHE A 109 5.31 17.83 19.00
C PHE A 109 5.87 16.80 17.99
N SER A 110 7.10 17.01 17.50
CA SER A 110 7.74 16.18 16.45
C SER A 110 6.98 16.24 15.12
N PHE A 111 6.81 15.13 14.40
CA PHE A 111 6.09 15.06 13.12
C PHE A 111 4.65 15.61 13.21
N TYR A 112 4.01 15.46 14.37
CA TYR A 112 2.65 15.95 14.62
C TYR A 112 2.53 17.48 14.65
N SER A 113 3.66 18.20 14.74
CA SER A 113 3.68 19.67 14.64
C SER A 113 3.44 20.19 13.22
N ARG A 114 3.74 19.38 12.20
CA ARG A 114 3.61 19.76 10.78
C ARG A 114 2.53 18.99 10.04
N ILE A 115 2.28 17.74 10.43
CA ILE A 115 1.35 16.84 9.76
C ILE A 115 0.39 16.26 10.80
N ARG A 116 -0.92 16.31 10.55
CA ARG A 116 -1.94 15.80 11.48
C ARG A 116 -1.91 14.28 11.63
N HIS A 117 -1.68 13.56 10.53
CA HIS A 117 -1.65 12.10 10.49
C HIS A 117 -0.33 11.58 9.88
N PRO A 118 0.83 11.77 10.54
CA PRO A 118 2.12 11.38 9.98
C PRO A 118 2.23 9.86 9.78
N GLN A 119 1.57 9.06 10.60
CA GLN A 119 1.55 7.60 10.47
C GLN A 119 0.90 7.13 9.16
N TYR A 120 -0.25 7.70 8.78
CA TYR A 120 -0.91 7.36 7.51
C TYR A 120 -0.06 7.77 6.31
N LEU A 121 0.61 8.92 6.40
CA LEU A 121 1.54 9.36 5.37
C LEU A 121 2.73 8.40 5.23
N PHE A 122 3.36 8.01 6.33
CA PHE A 122 4.54 7.14 6.29
C PHE A 122 4.20 5.71 5.85
N LEU A 123 3.03 5.19 6.21
CA LEU A 123 2.51 3.94 5.65
C LEU A 123 2.17 4.06 4.16
N ALA A 124 1.67 5.20 3.70
CA ALA A 124 1.46 5.45 2.28
C ALA A 124 2.79 5.51 1.50
N ILE A 125 3.82 6.16 2.02
CA ILE A 125 5.16 6.18 1.42
C ILE A 125 5.76 4.78 1.37
N SER A 126 5.63 4.02 2.46
CA SER A 126 6.10 2.64 2.51
C SER A 126 5.34 1.73 1.53
N GLY A 127 4.02 1.85 1.46
CA GLY A 127 3.18 1.11 0.52
C GLY A 127 3.48 1.42 -0.93
N PHE A 128 3.84 2.68 -1.25
CA PHE A 128 4.32 3.05 -2.57
C PHE A 128 5.67 2.40 -2.89
N GLY A 129 6.60 2.39 -1.94
CA GLY A 129 7.86 1.64 -2.09
C GLY A 129 7.65 0.13 -2.30
N LEU A 130 6.67 -0.47 -1.60
CA LEU A 130 6.29 -1.87 -1.80
C LEU A 130 5.74 -2.12 -3.22
N LEU A 131 4.90 -1.21 -3.70
CA LEU A 131 4.38 -1.26 -5.07
C LEU A 131 5.50 -1.21 -6.11
N LEU A 132 6.56 -0.43 -5.87
CA LEU A 132 7.71 -0.36 -6.78
C LEU A 132 8.62 -1.59 -6.67
N TYR A 133 8.82 -2.11 -5.46
CA TYR A 133 9.65 -3.31 -5.21
C TYR A 133 8.99 -4.59 -5.76
N TRP A 134 7.67 -4.68 -5.67
CA TRP A 134 6.88 -5.83 -6.08
C TRP A 134 5.67 -5.35 -6.92
N PRO A 135 5.94 -4.87 -8.15
CA PRO A 135 4.95 -4.20 -8.98
C PRO A 135 3.95 -5.19 -9.54
N ARG A 136 2.82 -5.33 -8.84
CA ARG A 136 1.73 -6.22 -9.24
C ARG A 136 0.41 -5.51 -9.17
N PHE A 137 -0.50 -5.88 -10.08
CA PHE A 137 -1.84 -5.31 -10.13
C PHE A 137 -2.58 -5.48 -8.80
N ILE A 138 -2.42 -6.61 -8.11
CA ILE A 138 -3.03 -6.81 -6.80
C ILE A 138 -2.52 -5.78 -5.79
N VAL A 139 -1.20 -5.54 -5.78
CA VAL A 139 -0.54 -4.63 -4.84
C VAL A 139 -0.98 -3.20 -5.14
N LEU A 140 -1.11 -2.84 -6.42
CA LEU A 140 -1.68 -1.56 -6.84
C LEU A 140 -3.11 -1.37 -6.33
N ILE A 141 -3.98 -2.37 -6.53
CA ILE A 141 -5.38 -2.31 -6.10
C ILE A 141 -5.45 -2.13 -4.57
N PHE A 142 -4.69 -2.91 -3.82
CA PHE A 142 -4.64 -2.78 -2.36
C PHE A 142 -4.06 -1.45 -1.91
N PHE A 143 -3.02 -0.95 -2.58
CA PHE A 143 -2.41 0.33 -2.28
C PHE A 143 -3.40 1.49 -2.48
N VAL A 144 -4.08 1.55 -3.63
CA VAL A 144 -5.10 2.57 -3.92
C VAL A 144 -6.27 2.46 -2.94
N THR A 145 -6.71 1.25 -2.63
CA THR A 145 -7.78 1.00 -1.65
C THR A 145 -7.36 1.50 -0.26
N MET A 146 -6.13 1.20 0.16
CA MET A 146 -5.56 1.64 1.43
C MET A 146 -5.52 3.18 1.52
N LEU A 147 -5.10 3.87 0.46
CA LEU A 147 -5.10 5.35 0.43
C LEU A 147 -6.50 5.93 0.64
N TYR A 148 -7.52 5.35 -0.01
CA TYR A 148 -8.90 5.78 0.17
C TYR A 148 -9.40 5.53 1.60
N VAL A 149 -9.10 4.35 2.16
CA VAL A 149 -9.44 4.02 3.55
C VAL A 149 -8.75 4.97 4.53
N TYR A 150 -7.47 5.29 4.32
CA TYR A 150 -6.73 6.24 5.16
C TYR A 150 -7.33 7.65 5.10
N TYR A 151 -7.76 8.09 3.92
CA TYR A 151 -8.47 9.36 3.77
C TYR A 151 -9.77 9.40 4.59
N LEU A 152 -10.59 8.36 4.47
CA LEU A 152 -11.85 8.25 5.24
C LEU A 152 -11.58 8.21 6.75
N LEU A 153 -10.55 7.46 7.16
CA LEU A 153 -10.20 7.29 8.56
C LEU A 153 -9.67 8.59 9.17
N ALA A 154 -8.77 9.28 8.47
CA ALA A 154 -8.26 10.59 8.88
C ALA A 154 -9.40 11.60 9.04
N ARG A 155 -10.33 11.66 8.09
CA ARG A 155 -11.47 12.57 8.16
C ARG A 155 -12.42 12.25 9.32
N ASN A 156 -12.61 10.97 9.64
CA ASN A 156 -13.37 10.53 10.80
C ASN A 156 -12.67 10.89 12.11
N GLU A 157 -11.34 10.71 12.19
CA GLU A 157 -10.54 11.11 13.35
C GLU A 157 -10.59 12.61 13.59
N GLU A 158 -10.43 13.43 12.55
CA GLU A 158 -10.56 14.89 12.67
C GLU A 158 -11.95 15.32 13.16
N TRP A 159 -13.01 14.64 12.68
CA TRP A 159 -14.37 14.90 13.15
C TRP A 159 -14.53 14.57 14.64
N ARG A 160 -14.00 13.44 15.09
CA ARG A 160 -14.01 13.05 16.50
C ARG A 160 -13.24 14.02 17.38
N MET A 161 -12.06 14.46 16.94
CA MET A 161 -11.25 15.44 17.67
C MET A 161 -11.99 16.77 17.87
N LYS A 162 -12.74 17.26 16.88
CA LYS A 162 -13.56 18.47 17.04
C LYS A 162 -14.66 18.33 18.10
N ASN A 163 -15.23 17.13 18.25
CA ASN A 163 -16.31 16.89 19.21
C ASN A 163 -15.79 16.58 20.62
N GLU A 164 -14.68 15.85 20.72
CA GLU A 164 -14.12 15.34 21.99
C GLU A 164 -13.12 16.33 22.62
N ALA A 165 -12.44 17.16 21.81
CA ALA A 165 -11.42 18.13 22.27
C ALA A 165 -11.47 19.44 21.46
N PRO A 166 -12.53 20.28 21.59
CA PRO A 166 -12.74 21.48 20.77
C PRO A 166 -11.73 22.63 20.95
N GLY A 167 -10.68 22.45 21.77
CA GLY A 167 -9.73 23.49 22.15
C GLY A 167 -8.25 23.14 21.94
N VAL A 168 -7.94 22.09 21.17
CA VAL A 168 -6.58 21.73 20.77
C VAL A 168 -6.39 21.94 19.28
#